data_AF-A0A6V7IZM9-F1
#
_entry.id   AF-A0A6V7IZM9-F1
#
_cell.length_a   1.000
_cell.length_b   1.000
_cell.length_c   1.000
_cell.angle_alpha   90.00
_cell.angle_beta   90.00
_cell.angle_gamma   90.00
#
_symmetry.space_group_name_H-M   'P 1'
#
loop_
_entity.id
_entity.type
_entity.pdbx_description
1 polymer ?
#
loop_
_entity_poly.entity_id
_entity_poly.type
_entity_poly.pdbx_seq_one_letter_code
_entity_poly.pdbx_strand_id
1 'polypeptide(L)'
;SLVKENRDQCILISGESGSGKTEASKKVLQFIAAATGHKKKVDAVNGKLIGSNPVLEAFGNAKTNRNDNSSRFGKYMDIQFNFH
;
A
#
# COMPACT_ATOMS: atom_id res chain seq x y z
N SER A 1 -9.13 -16.66 0.12
CA SER A 1 -8.90 -17.00 -1.30
C SER A 1 -7.42 -17.27 -1.55
N LEU A 2 -6.47 -16.34 -1.40
CA LEU A 2 -5.02 -16.54 -1.66
C LEU A 2 -4.46 -17.95 -1.31
N VAL A 3 -4.55 -18.37 -0.05
CA VAL A 3 -4.02 -19.68 0.42
C VAL A 3 -4.90 -20.86 0.02
N LYS A 4 -6.23 -20.69 -0.01
CA LYS A 4 -7.19 -21.79 -0.26
C LYS A 4 -7.37 -22.10 -1.74
N GLU A 5 -7.24 -21.10 -2.59
CA GLU A 5 -7.57 -21.16 -4.02
C GLU A 5 -6.36 -20.93 -4.92
N ASN A 6 -5.20 -20.59 -4.35
CA ASN A 6 -3.96 -20.36 -5.08
C ASN A 6 -4.11 -19.38 -6.25
N ARG A 7 -4.72 -18.22 -5.99
CA ARG A 7 -4.98 -17.17 -6.98
C ARG A 7 -4.48 -15.82 -6.49
N ASP A 8 -3.93 -15.04 -7.41
CA ASP A 8 -3.54 -13.65 -7.18
C ASP A 8 -4.71 -12.82 -6.65
N GLN A 9 -4.42 -11.92 -5.73
CA GLN A 9 -5.41 -11.05 -5.10
C GLN A 9 -5.03 -9.59 -5.35
N CYS A 10 -6.03 -8.76 -5.62
CA CYS A 10 -5.84 -7.32 -5.76
C CYS A 10 -6.77 -6.58 -4.80
N ILE A 11 -6.22 -5.64 -4.04
CA ILE A 11 -6.96 -4.77 -3.13
C ILE A 11 -6.88 -3.35 -3.71
N LEU A 12 -7.99 -2.87 -4.27
CA LEU A 12 -8.09 -1.51 -4.80
C LEU A 12 -8.55 -0.57 -3.69
N ILE A 13 -7.74 0.46 -3.40
CA ILE A 13 -8.06 1.51 -2.43
C ILE A 13 -8.25 2.82 -3.20
N SER A 14 -9.48 3.33 -3.23
CA SER A 14 -9.85 4.60 -3.86
C SER A 14 -10.27 5.65 -2.82
N GLY A 15 -10.23 6.92 -3.21
CA GLY A 15 -10.57 8.05 -2.34
C GLY A 15 -9.78 9.31 -2.67
N GLU A 16 -10.23 10.45 -2.16
CA GLU A 16 -9.55 11.73 -2.34
C GLU A 16 -8.21 11.81 -1.58
N SER A 17 -7.33 12.74 -1.95
CA SER A 17 -6.08 12.90 -1.19
C SER A 17 -6.39 13.36 0.24
N GLY A 18 -5.74 12.73 1.22
CA GLY A 18 -6.04 12.90 2.65
C GLY A 18 -7.09 11.94 3.21
N SER A 19 -7.79 11.15 2.40
CA SER A 19 -8.86 10.23 2.88
C SER A 19 -8.36 8.99 3.64
N GLY A 20 -7.08 8.92 3.98
CA GLY A 20 -6.49 7.78 4.71
C GLY A 20 -6.11 6.56 3.87
N LYS A 21 -6.04 6.67 2.53
CA LYS A 21 -5.68 5.54 1.65
C LYS A 21 -4.37 4.85 2.02
N THR A 22 -3.35 5.64 2.36
CA THR A 22 -2.03 5.14 2.78
C THR A 22 -2.11 4.36 4.10
N GLU A 23 -2.88 4.86 5.08
CA GLU A 23 -3.09 4.17 6.35
C GLU A 23 -3.91 2.89 6.18
N ALA A 24 -4.91 2.88 5.29
CA ALA A 24 -5.66 1.68 4.94
C ALA A 24 -4.74 0.59 4.35
N SER A 25 -3.88 0.97 3.39
CA SER A 25 -2.89 0.06 2.80
C SER A 25 -1.95 -0.53 3.87
N LYS A 26 -1.47 0.31 4.80
CA LYS A 26 -0.62 -0.11 5.93
C LYS A 26 -1.32 -1.13 6.84
N LYS A 27 -2.60 -0.94 7.15
CA LYS A 27 -3.36 -1.87 8.00
C LYS A 27 -3.61 -3.21 7.31
N VAL A 28 -3.91 -3.18 6.01
CA VAL A 28 -4.04 -4.39 5.19
C VAL A 28 -2.74 -5.20 5.21
N LEU A 29 -1.60 -4.54 5.00
CA LEU A 29 -0.27 -5.18 5.08
C LEU A 29 -0.04 -5.84 6.45
N GLN A 30 -0.29 -5.10 7.53
CA GLN A 30 -0.12 -5.63 8.89
C GLN A 30 -1.01 -6.84 9.16
N PHE A 31 -2.24 -6.83 8.67
CA PHE A 31 -3.17 -7.96 8.78
C PHE A 31 -2.64 -9.19 8.04
N ILE A 32 -2.23 -9.03 6.78
CA ILE A 32 -1.66 -10.13 5.97
C ILE A 32 -0.40 -10.68 6.64
N ALA A 33 0.45 -9.81 7.18
CA ALA A 33 1.67 -10.19 7.88
C ALA A 33 1.41 -11.05 9.13
N ALA A 34 0.38 -10.68 9.90
CA ALA A 34 -0.03 -11.42 11.09
C ALA A 34 -0.66 -12.76 10.70
N ALA A 35 -1.51 -12.80 9.68
CA ALA A 35 -2.20 -14.00 9.22
C ALA A 35 -1.25 -15.04 8.59
N THR A 36 -0.13 -14.60 7.99
CA THR A 36 0.84 -15.48 7.32
C THR A 36 2.08 -15.82 8.17
N GLY A 37 2.20 -15.27 9.38
CA GLY A 37 3.39 -15.47 10.24
C GLY A 37 4.65 -14.77 9.73
N HIS A 38 4.55 -13.90 8.72
CA HIS A 38 5.69 -13.21 8.09
C HIS A 38 5.86 -11.75 8.55
N LYS A 39 5.45 -11.43 9.78
CA LYS A 39 5.47 -10.08 10.37
C LYS A 39 6.72 -9.26 10.04
N LYS A 40 7.91 -9.81 10.30
CA LYS A 40 9.19 -9.12 10.04
C LYS A 40 9.42 -8.75 8.57
N LYS A 41 9.07 -9.65 7.63
CA LYS A 41 9.27 -9.41 6.19
C LYS A 41 8.32 -8.33 5.67
N VAL A 42 7.04 -8.41 6.06
CA VAL A 42 6.04 -7.43 5.63
C VAL A 42 6.27 -6.07 6.29
N ASP A 43 6.71 -6.03 7.55
CA ASP A 43 7.10 -4.78 8.22
C ASP A 43 8.28 -4.10 7.50
N ALA A 44 9.24 -4.86 6.99
CA ALA A 44 10.34 -4.31 6.18
C ALA A 44 9.85 -3.72 4.84
N VAL A 45 8.92 -4.39 4.15
CA VAL A 45 8.29 -3.87 2.93
C VAL A 45 7.50 -2.60 3.24
N ASN A 46 6.73 -2.60 4.32
CA ASN A 46 5.96 -1.44 4.78
C ASN A 46 6.86 -0.26 5.15
N GLY A 47 8.01 -0.51 5.80
CA GLY A 47 9.02 0.51 6.09
C GLY A 47 9.56 1.17 4.83
N LYS A 48 9.90 0.38 3.79
CA LYS A 48 10.30 0.92 2.48
C LYS A 48 9.18 1.72 1.83
N LEU A 49 7.94 1.26 1.97
CA LEU A 49 6.78 1.97 1.43
C LEU A 49 6.62 3.37 2.05
N ILE A 50 6.67 3.44 3.38
CA ILE A 50 6.56 4.71 4.12
C ILE A 50 7.74 5.62 3.78
N GLY A 51 8.96 5.06 3.74
CA GLY A 51 10.16 5.81 3.37
C GLY A 51 10.14 6.35 1.93
N SER A 52 9.43 5.68 1.02
CA SER A 52 9.28 6.15 -0.38
C SER A 52 8.24 7.27 -0.54
N ASN A 53 7.32 7.46 0.42
CA ASN A 53 6.23 8.42 0.28
C ASN A 53 6.72 9.87 0.06
N PRO A 54 7.67 10.42 0.83
CA PRO A 54 8.10 11.80 0.62
C PRO A 54 8.63 12.07 -0.79
N VAL A 55 9.35 11.11 -1.37
CA VAL A 55 9.87 11.21 -2.74
C VAL A 55 8.70 11.15 -3.74
N LEU A 56 7.83 10.16 -3.61
CA LEU A 56 6.68 10.01 -4.51
C LEU A 56 5.72 11.21 -4.44
N GLU A 57 5.53 11.79 -3.26
CA GLU A 57 4.72 12.98 -3.07
C GLU A 57 5.39 14.22 -3.66
N ALA A 58 6.70 14.40 -3.47
CA ALA A 58 7.43 15.54 -4.03
C ALA A 58 7.36 15.61 -5.57
N PHE A 59 7.37 14.46 -6.25
CA PHE A 59 7.30 14.40 -7.72
C PHE A 59 5.88 14.19 -8.26
N GLY A 60 4.99 13.60 -7.47
CA GLY A 60 3.70 13.09 -7.93
C GLY A 60 2.48 13.82 -7.37
N ASN A 61 2.64 14.65 -6.35
CA ASN A 61 1.56 15.46 -5.83
C ASN A 61 1.58 16.86 -6.45
N ALA A 62 0.38 17.39 -6.65
CA ALA A 62 0.18 18.75 -7.11
C ALA A 62 -0.92 19.44 -6.30
N LYS A 63 -0.77 20.75 -6.13
CA LYS A 63 -1.86 21.60 -5.66
C LYS A 63 -2.93 21.70 -6.74
N THR A 64 -4.18 21.56 -6.33
CA THR A 64 -5.38 21.74 -7.14
C THR A 64 -6.31 22.74 -6.46
N ASN A 65 -7.36 23.19 -7.13
CA ASN A 65 -8.34 24.12 -6.56
C ASN A 65 -9.07 23.60 -5.30
N ARG A 66 -9.02 22.29 -5.02
CA ARG A 66 -9.76 21.66 -3.91
C ARG A 66 -8.85 20.91 -2.92
N ASN A 67 -7.56 20.76 -3.23
CA ASN A 67 -6.65 19.95 -2.45
C ASN A 67 -5.21 20.40 -2.70
N ASP A 68 -4.53 20.81 -1.63
CA ASP A 68 -3.16 21.33 -1.69
C ASP A 68 -2.10 20.24 -1.89
N ASN A 69 -2.42 18.97 -1.64
CA ASN A 69 -1.50 17.84 -1.75
C ASN A 69 -2.16 16.66 -2.49
N SER A 70 -2.63 16.89 -3.71
CA SER A 70 -3.37 15.89 -4.49
C SER A 70 -2.43 14.98 -5.27
N SER A 71 -2.41 13.69 -4.97
CA SER A 71 -1.67 12.72 -5.77
C SER A 71 -2.23 12.61 -7.18
N ARG A 72 -1.36 12.79 -8.18
CA ARG A 72 -1.68 12.69 -9.61
C ARG A 72 -1.16 11.40 -10.24
N PHE A 73 -0.82 10.42 -9.41
CA PHE A 73 -0.35 9.10 -9.79
C PHE A 73 -1.11 8.00 -9.03
N GLY A 74 -1.19 6.81 -9.62
CA GLY A 74 -1.61 5.60 -8.93
C GLY A 74 -0.42 4.94 -8.25
N LYS A 75 -0.56 4.52 -6.99
CA LYS A 75 0.46 3.74 -6.29
C LYS A 75 0.08 2.27 -6.30
N TYR A 76 0.87 1.46 -7.01
CA TYR A 76 0.74 0.00 -7.01
C TYR A 76 1.82 -0.63 -6.13
N MET A 77 1.46 -1.67 -5.38
CA MET A 77 2.37 -2.45 -4.56
C MET A 77 2.08 -3.93 -4.78
N ASP A 78 3.13 -4.68 -5.08
CA ASP A 78 3.07 -6.12 -5.25
C ASP A 78 3.75 -6.81 -4.05
N ILE A 79 3.11 -7.87 -3.54
CA ILE A 79 3.62 -8.69 -2.44
C ILE A 79 3.55 -10.14 -2.88
N GLN A 80 4.73 -10.72 -3.07
CA GLN A 80 4.85 -12.08 -3.55
C GLN A 80 5.08 -13.02 -2.37
N PHE A 81 4.27 -14.07 -2.31
CA PHE A 81 4.40 -15.17 -1.36
C PHE A 81 4.88 -16.41 -2.11
N ASN A 82 5.77 -17.18 -1.48
CA ASN A 82 6.19 -18.46 -2.04
C ASN A 82 5.15 -19.53 -1.71
N PHE A 83 4.92 -20.45 -2.64
CA PHE A 83 4.10 -21.64 -2.43
C PHE A 83 5.00 -22.82 -2.02
N HIS A 84 5.51 -22.79 -0.79
CA HIS A 84 6.22 -23.93 -0.18
C HIS A 84 5.65 -24.20 1.21
#